data_AF-A0A238J205-F1
#
_entry.id   AF-A0A238J205-F1
#
_cell.length_a   1.000
_cell.length_b   1.000
_cell.length_c   1.000
_cell.angle_alpha   90.00
_cell.angle_beta   90.00
_cell.angle_gamma   90.00
#
_symmetry.space_group_name_H-M   'P 1'
#
loop_
_entity.id
_entity.type
_entity.pdbx_description
1 polymer ?
#
loop_
_entity_poly.entity_id
_entity_poly.type
_entity_poly.pdbx_seq_one_letter_code
_entity_poly.pdbx_strand_id
1 'polypeptide(L)'
;MSLDGIFNTSFTMSSPPPGSVNVCLGKIVEGPGGRWVPCATMVGGGVYYSGLFQVGPGRRQVCASDVVMPCAEAALTRAIELASTAAA
;
A
#
# COMPACT_ATOMS: atom_id res chain seq x y z
N MET A 1 0.79 -8.19 -32.34
CA MET A 1 0.40 -9.33 -31.49
C MET A 1 0.93 -9.05 -30.10
N SER A 2 0.01 -8.74 -29.20
CA SER A 2 0.01 -8.76 -27.74
C SER A 2 1.32 -8.68 -26.95
N LEU A 3 1.45 -7.60 -26.17
CA LEU A 3 2.36 -7.42 -25.03
C LEU A 3 1.73 -7.97 -23.72
N ASP A 4 0.94 -9.03 -23.78
CA ASP A 4 0.17 -9.58 -22.65
C ASP A 4 1.06 -10.32 -21.61
N GLY A 5 2.38 -10.15 -21.66
CA GLY A 5 3.36 -10.83 -20.82
C GLY A 5 4.20 -9.94 -19.89
N ILE A 6 3.90 -8.65 -19.79
CA ILE A 6 4.77 -7.69 -19.09
C ILE A 6 4.10 -7.27 -17.77
N PHE A 7 4.43 -8.02 -16.71
CA PHE A 7 4.07 -7.77 -15.30
C PHE A 7 2.59 -7.90 -14.94
N ASN A 8 2.16 -9.15 -14.72
CA ASN A 8 1.04 -9.39 -13.81
C ASN A 8 1.54 -9.15 -12.37
N THR A 9 1.73 -7.89 -11.99
CA THR A 9 2.08 -7.50 -10.62
C THR A 9 0.81 -7.61 -9.76
N SER A 10 0.33 -8.83 -9.56
CA SER A 10 -0.79 -9.07 -8.66
C SER A 10 -0.28 -8.95 -7.22
N PHE A 11 -0.73 -7.92 -6.51
CA PHE A 11 -0.42 -7.75 -5.10
C PHE A 11 -1.56 -8.30 -4.26
N THR A 12 -1.25 -9.11 -3.25
CA THR A 12 -2.27 -9.59 -2.31
C THR A 12 -2.49 -8.53 -1.24
N MET A 13 -3.60 -7.81 -1.35
CA MET A 13 -4.01 -6.82 -0.37
C MET A 13 -4.90 -7.48 0.69
N SER A 14 -4.53 -7.32 1.95
CA SER A 14 -5.30 -7.80 3.10
C SER A 14 -5.63 -6.64 4.04
N SER A 15 -6.45 -6.90 5.06
CA SER A 15 -6.60 -5.94 6.16
C SER A 15 -5.32 -5.94 7.00
N PRO A 16 -4.91 -4.79 7.56
CA PRO A 16 -3.78 -4.71 8.49
C PRO A 16 -3.87 -5.76 9.60
N PRO A 17 -2.78 -6.50 9.89
CA PRO A 17 -2.78 -7.46 10.99
C PRO A 17 -3.15 -6.79 12.32
N PRO A 18 -3.82 -7.51 13.26
CA PRO A 18 -4.14 -6.95 14.57
C PRO A 18 -2.91 -6.37 15.28
N GLY A 19 -3.07 -5.20 15.89
CA GLY A 19 -1.96 -4.48 16.55
C GLY A 19 -1.09 -3.65 15.60
N SER A 20 -1.45 -3.57 14.31
CA SER A 20 -0.79 -2.69 13.35
C SER A 20 -0.98 -1.21 13.66
N VAL A 21 0.07 -0.41 13.50
CA VAL A 21 0.01 1.06 13.63
C VAL A 21 0.62 1.70 12.39
N ASN A 22 -0.04 2.72 11.84
CA ASN A 22 0.55 3.53 10.77
C ASN A 22 1.65 4.41 11.36
N VAL A 23 2.89 4.17 10.94
CA VAL A 23 4.07 4.89 11.44
C VAL A 23 4.51 6.00 10.50
N CYS A 24 4.17 5.92 9.21
CA CYS A 24 4.40 6.99 8.25
C CYS A 24 3.24 7.11 7.26
N LEU A 25 2.88 8.32 6.88
CA LEU A 25 1.89 8.61 5.84
C LEU A 25 2.57 9.37 4.71
N GLY A 26 2.25 9.00 3.47
CA GLY A 26 2.67 9.73 2.29
C GLY A 26 1.60 10.72 1.82
N LYS A 27 1.93 11.44 0.74
CA LYS A 27 0.98 12.37 0.10
C LYS A 27 -0.11 11.61 -0.63
N ILE A 28 -1.30 12.21 -0.72
CA ILE A 28 -2.40 11.66 -1.51
C ILE A 28 -1.95 11.53 -2.97
N VAL A 29 -2.18 10.35 -3.54
CA VAL A 29 -2.04 10.06 -4.97
C VAL A 29 -3.45 10.03 -5.56
N GLU A 30 -3.67 10.79 -6.62
CA GLU A 30 -4.98 10.96 -7.25
C GLU A 30 -4.93 10.55 -8.72
N GLY A 31 -5.97 9.86 -9.18
CA GLY A 31 -6.13 9.49 -10.58
C GLY A 31 -7.52 8.89 -10.85
N PRO A 32 -7.77 8.38 -12.07
CA PRO A 32 -9.05 7.77 -12.45
C PRO A 32 -9.49 6.62 -11.52
N GLY A 33 -8.54 5.87 -10.95
CA GLY A 33 -8.79 4.80 -9.97
C GLY A 33 -9.13 5.30 -8.54
N GLY A 34 -9.16 6.62 -8.34
CA GLY A 34 -9.55 7.28 -7.11
C GLY A 34 -8.40 7.99 -6.40
N ARG A 35 -8.61 8.30 -5.12
CA ARG A 35 -7.65 8.99 -4.26
C ARG A 35 -7.14 8.04 -3.20
N TRP A 36 -5.83 7.88 -3.11
CA TRP A 36 -5.17 6.91 -2.25
C TRP A 36 -4.12 7.60 -1.37
N VAL A 37 -4.12 7.31 -0.08
CA VAL A 37 -3.07 7.73 0.85
C VAL A 37 -2.16 6.53 1.09
N PRO A 38 -0.91 6.55 0.60
CA PRO A 38 0.06 5.52 0.92
C PRO A 38 0.50 5.65 2.39
N CYS A 39 0.71 4.54 3.06
CA CYS A 39 1.19 4.51 4.44
C CYS A 39 2.19 3.37 4.68
N ALA A 40 3.09 3.58 5.62
CA ALA A 40 3.88 2.52 6.22
C ALA A 40 3.16 2.05 7.49
N THR A 41 2.90 0.76 7.56
CA THR A 41 2.24 0.11 8.69
C THR A 41 3.26 -0.74 9.45
N MET A 42 3.46 -0.48 10.73
CA MET A 42 4.30 -1.32 11.59
C MET A 42 3.44 -2.34 12.31
N VAL A 43 3.88 -3.59 12.29
CA VAL A 43 3.42 -4.67 13.16
C VAL A 43 4.54 -4.94 14.16
N GLY A 44 4.19 -5.34 15.39
CA GLY A 44 5.15 -5.51 16.49
C GLY A 44 6.42 -6.28 16.10
N GLY A 45 7.53 -5.99 16.78
CA GLY A 45 8.83 -6.62 16.48
C GLY A 45 9.61 -5.94 15.34
N GLY A 46 9.28 -4.69 14.97
CA GLY A 46 9.99 -3.96 13.93
C GLY A 46 9.68 -4.43 12.52
N VAL A 47 8.51 -5.04 12.31
CA VAL A 47 8.03 -5.53 11.01
C VAL A 47 7.24 -4.41 10.34
N TYR A 48 7.58 -4.07 9.09
CA TYR A 48 6.90 -3.01 8.34
C TYR A 48 6.22 -3.57 7.09
N TYR A 49 5.04 -3.05 6.77
CA TYR A 49 4.26 -3.38 5.60
C TYR A 49 3.83 -2.11 4.86
N SER A 50 3.69 -2.23 3.54
CA SER A 50 3.12 -1.17 2.70
C SER A 50 1.61 -1.19 2.81
N GLY A 51 1.01 -0.06 3.16
CA GLY A 51 -0.42 0.13 3.29
C GLY A 51 -0.97 1.19 2.35
N LEU A 52 -2.24 1.07 2.01
CA LEU A 52 -3.00 2.05 1.24
C LEU A 52 -4.32 2.35 1.96
N PHE A 53 -4.66 3.63 2.01
CA PHE A 53 -5.96 4.08 2.48
C PHE A 53 -6.72 4.76 1.35
N GLN A 54 -7.86 4.21 0.94
CA GLN A 54 -8.70 4.87 -0.05
C GLN A 54 -9.45 6.04 0.60
N VAL A 55 -9.39 7.22 0.01
CA VAL A 55 -10.08 8.40 0.53
C VAL A 55 -11.57 8.33 0.15
N GLY A 56 -12.44 8.33 1.15
CA GLY A 56 -13.89 8.40 0.95
C GLY A 56 -14.69 7.82 2.13
N PRO A 57 -16.00 8.08 2.21
CA PRO A 57 -16.85 7.58 3.28
C PRO A 57 -16.89 6.04 3.28
N GLY A 58 -16.66 5.43 4.45
CA GLY A 58 -16.71 3.98 4.65
C GLY A 58 -15.51 3.19 4.10
N ARG A 59 -14.48 3.88 3.56
CA ARG A 59 -13.29 3.22 3.02
C ARG A 59 -12.34 2.75 4.11
N ARG A 60 -11.66 1.63 3.84
CA ARG A 60 -10.77 0.94 4.78
C ARG A 60 -9.33 0.98 4.28
N GLN A 61 -8.40 0.86 5.22
CA GLN A 61 -7.01 0.61 4.91
C GLN A 61 -6.84 -0.85 4.44
N VAL A 62 -5.98 -1.02 3.46
CA VAL A 62 -5.46 -2.32 3.03
C VAL A 62 -3.94 -2.32 3.12
N CYS A 63 -3.33 -3.49 3.24
CA CYS A 63 -1.88 -3.65 3.26
C CYS A 63 -1.43 -4.81 2.40
N ALA A 64 -0.26 -4.65 1.79
CA ALA A 64 0.50 -5.71 1.16
C ALA A 64 1.24 -6.49 2.25
N SER A 65 0.53 -7.41 2.91
CA SER A 65 1.05 -8.23 4.01
C SER A 65 1.96 -9.37 3.54
N ASP A 66 2.04 -9.59 2.22
CA ASP A 66 2.86 -10.60 1.56
C ASP A 66 4.36 -10.28 1.62
N VAL A 67 4.73 -9.01 1.77
CA VAL A 67 6.14 -8.61 1.83
C VAL A 67 6.43 -7.72 3.02
N VAL A 68 7.33 -8.22 3.86
CA VAL A 68 7.91 -7.46 4.98
C VAL A 68 8.99 -6.53 4.45
N MET A 69 8.99 -5.30 4.95
CA MET A 69 9.94 -4.27 4.61
C MET A 69 10.90 -4.02 5.77
N PRO A 70 12.18 -3.69 5.49
CA PRO A 70 13.21 -3.55 6.52
C PRO A 70 13.04 -2.31 7.40
N CYS A 71 12.33 -1.30 6.90
CA CYS A 71 12.08 -0.05 7.61
C CYS A 71 10.80 0.64 7.10
N ALA A 72 10.33 1.62 7.87
CA ALA A 72 9.15 2.40 7.52
C ALA A 72 9.30 3.17 6.20
N GLU A 73 10.50 3.69 5.90
CA GLU A 73 10.76 4.43 4.67
C GLU A 73 10.63 3.53 3.43
N ALA A 74 11.26 2.35 3.46
CA ALA A 74 11.14 1.38 2.39
C ALA A 74 9.68 0.93 2.19
N ALA A 75 8.95 0.72 3.28
CA ALA A 75 7.52 0.41 3.23
C ALA A 75 6.69 1.52 2.60
N LEU A 76 7.02 2.78 2.90
CA LEU A 76 6.34 3.94 2.34
C LEU A 76 6.63 4.12 0.84
N THR A 77 7.89 3.98 0.42
CA THR A 77 8.27 4.07 -1.00
C THR A 77 7.48 3.06 -1.83
N ARG A 78 7.42 1.81 -1.39
CA ARG A 78 6.60 0.79 -2.05
C ARG A 78 5.10 1.09 -1.97
N ALA A 79 4.61 1.64 -0.86
CA ALA A 79 3.21 2.07 -0.78
C ALA A 79 2.88 3.17 -1.81
N ILE A 80 3.82 4.09 -2.09
CA ILE A 80 3.64 5.13 -3.12
C ILE A 80 3.54 4.51 -4.53
N GLU A 81 4.37 3.52 -4.84
CA GLU A 81 4.28 2.78 -6.11
C GLU A 81 2.90 2.09 -6.23
N LEU A 82 2.47 1.39 -5.19
CA LEU A 82 1.16 0.73 -5.14
C LEU A 82 0.00 1.73 -5.28
N ALA A 83 0.08 2.89 -4.62
CA ALA A 83 -0.92 3.95 -4.72
C ALA A 83 -0.97 4.51 -6.15
N SER A 84 0.18 4.65 -6.81
CA SER A 84 0.27 5.12 -8.19
C SER A 84 -0.36 4.13 -9.16
N THR A 85 -0.12 2.83 -8.99
CA THR A 85 -0.78 1.78 -9.78
C THR A 85 -2.28 1.71 -9.51
N ALA A 86 -2.73 1.90 -8.27
CA ALA A 86 -4.15 1.87 -7.93
C ALA A 86 -4.92 3.15 -8.34
N ALA A 87 -4.21 4.27 -8.51
CA ALA A 87 -4.79 5.54 -8.95
C ALA A 87 -4.85 5.67 -10.47
N ALA A 88 -3.92 5.05 -11.21
CA ALA A 88 -3.89 5.04 -12.67
C ALA A 88 -5.15 4.39 -13.27
#